data_AF-A0A957IGQ8-F1
#
_entry.id   AF-A0A957IGQ8-F1
#
_cell.length_a   1.000
_cell.length_b   1.000
_cell.length_c   1.000
_cell.angle_alpha   90.00
_cell.angle_beta   90.00
_cell.angle_gamma   90.00
#
_symmetry.space_group_name_H-M   'P 1'
#
loop_
_entity.id
_entity.type
_entity.pdbx_description
1 polymer ?
#
loop_
_entity_poly.entity_id
_entity_poly.type
_entity_poly.pdbx_seq_one_letter_code
_entity_poly.pdbx_strand_id
1 'polypeptide(L)'
;MTTSDQTPTFNMKVVVQETGLKPDTLRAWERRYGKPNPQRTDGGHRLYSQYEIDMLKWLIERQDEGLSISHAVELWEQIKARQEDPFVMHPLPGSEQVPFTTAVTGDSVRQMRATWLSACLEFDEQHAQHIIAEAFAVLPLETVCFEILQKGLHAIGDGWYAGTITVQQEHFTSALAVRHLESLLTATPLPTRDGRILIACPPLEQHTFSPLLLTVLLRRRGWDVVYLGANVPLDQIETAVQAIRPQLIITSAQTLPTAGTTYNMAVHLASRNVPIAFGGGIFNTIPELQKRIPGYYLGQDFTTALNTIEKLMQTTPEPQLIKVVDPKYQTALIQYRENRAVIEAQVQSKIIETLMPLRTIHTVNAEFGNSIIAALTLNDISLLDSGLQWISGLASYQTLPAQTIDLQAYLQVYCDAAQKQLNSHADILLGWLATAVSR
;
A
#
# COMPACT_ATOMS: atom_id res chain seq x y z
N MET A 1 -32.53 -17.90 26.88
CA MET A 1 -33.97 -17.81 26.54
C MET A 1 -34.48 -16.43 26.93
N THR A 2 -34.48 -15.52 25.97
CA THR A 2 -35.24 -14.27 26.02
C THR A 2 -35.99 -14.21 24.70
N THR A 3 -37.21 -14.71 24.68
CA THR A 3 -38.11 -14.60 23.52
C THR A 3 -38.43 -13.12 23.31
N SER A 4 -37.84 -12.49 22.28
CA SER A 4 -38.13 -11.09 21.94
C SER A 4 -39.64 -10.88 21.72
N ASP A 5 -40.19 -9.87 22.38
CA ASP A 5 -41.62 -9.53 22.36
C ASP A 5 -42.08 -9.15 20.94
N GLN A 6 -43.15 -9.81 20.46
CA GLN A 6 -43.76 -9.58 19.15
C GLN A 6 -44.92 -8.57 19.19
N THR A 7 -45.22 -7.99 20.36
CA THR A 7 -46.27 -6.98 20.50
C THR A 7 -45.85 -5.67 19.79
N PRO A 8 -46.61 -5.20 18.78
CA PRO A 8 -46.25 -4.02 18.00
C PRO A 8 -46.56 -2.73 18.79
N THR A 9 -45.54 -2.24 19.49
CA THR A 9 -45.66 -1.10 20.44
C THR A 9 -44.87 0.13 20.00
N PHE A 10 -43.83 -0.04 19.16
CA PHE A 10 -42.88 1.03 18.84
C PHE A 10 -43.22 1.77 17.55
N ASN A 11 -43.08 3.09 17.55
CA ASN A 11 -43.26 3.90 16.35
C ASN A 11 -41.96 4.02 15.54
N MET A 12 -42.07 4.47 14.28
CA MET A 12 -40.92 4.64 13.37
C MET A 12 -39.78 5.49 13.94
N LYS A 13 -40.08 6.47 14.81
CA LYS A 13 -39.06 7.34 15.41
C LYS A 13 -38.16 6.57 16.37
N VAL A 14 -38.73 5.65 17.15
CA VAL A 14 -37.97 4.76 18.06
C VAL A 14 -37.09 3.80 17.26
N VAL A 15 -37.62 3.20 16.18
CA VAL A 15 -36.85 2.28 15.33
C VAL A 15 -35.64 2.96 14.70
N VAL A 16 -35.78 4.20 14.22
CA VAL A 16 -34.67 4.98 13.64
C VAL A 16 -33.60 5.28 14.70
N GLN A 17 -34.01 5.61 15.92
CA GLN A 17 -33.08 5.88 17.01
C GLN A 17 -32.31 4.62 17.44
N GLU A 18 -32.98 3.47 17.46
CA GLU A 18 -32.39 2.18 17.88
C GLU A 18 -31.51 1.51 16.81
N THR A 19 -31.84 1.69 15.54
CA THR A 19 -31.15 1.01 14.42
C THR A 19 -30.18 1.93 13.67
N GLY A 20 -30.27 3.25 13.84
CA GLY A 20 -29.51 4.22 13.07
C GLY A 20 -29.92 4.34 11.59
N LEU A 21 -30.88 3.54 11.13
CA LEU A 21 -31.36 3.57 9.73
C LEU A 21 -32.25 4.78 9.47
N LYS A 22 -32.06 5.42 8.30
CA LYS A 22 -32.94 6.51 7.84
C LYS A 22 -34.36 5.97 7.55
N PRO A 23 -35.43 6.75 7.80
CA PRO A 23 -36.80 6.35 7.50
C PRO A 23 -37.04 5.86 6.06
N ASP A 24 -36.35 6.46 5.08
CA ASP A 24 -36.48 6.07 3.67
C ASP A 24 -35.80 4.73 3.36
N THR A 25 -34.73 4.37 4.08
CA THR A 25 -34.07 3.07 3.99
C THR A 25 -34.99 1.96 4.51
N LEU A 26 -35.63 2.18 5.65
CA LEU A 26 -36.61 1.24 6.22
C LEU A 26 -37.80 1.00 5.27
N ARG A 27 -38.32 2.07 4.65
CA ARG A 27 -39.40 1.97 3.65
C ARG A 27 -38.94 1.27 2.37
N ALA A 28 -37.70 1.50 1.95
CA ALA A 28 -37.12 0.85 0.79
C ALA A 28 -36.95 -0.66 1.02
N TRP A 29 -36.52 -1.06 2.23
CA TRP A 29 -36.39 -2.47 2.60
C TRP A 29 -37.74 -3.15 2.74
N GLU A 30 -38.73 -2.50 3.39
CA GLU A 30 -40.11 -2.99 3.50
C GLU A 30 -40.68 -3.28 2.09
N ARG A 31 -40.51 -2.34 1.15
CA ARG A 31 -41.03 -2.49 -0.22
C ARG A 31 -40.29 -3.54 -1.04
N ARG A 32 -38.97 -3.63 -0.93
CA ARG A 32 -38.14 -4.49 -1.80
C ARG A 32 -38.03 -5.92 -1.30
N TYR A 33 -37.99 -6.11 0.01
CA TYR A 33 -37.68 -7.38 0.64
C TYR A 33 -38.78 -7.85 1.60
N GLY A 34 -39.87 -7.06 1.76
CA GLY A 34 -40.96 -7.39 2.67
C GLY A 34 -40.60 -7.32 4.15
N LYS A 35 -39.46 -6.69 4.49
CA LYS A 35 -38.93 -6.57 5.86
C LYS A 35 -38.46 -5.15 6.18
N PRO A 36 -38.76 -4.61 7.36
CA PRO A 36 -39.66 -5.16 8.39
C PRO A 36 -41.11 -5.21 7.89
N ASN A 37 -42.00 -5.91 8.60
CA ASN A 37 -43.42 -6.05 8.22
C ASN A 37 -44.34 -5.46 9.31
N PRO A 38 -44.29 -4.13 9.52
CA PRO A 38 -44.97 -3.49 10.64
C PRO A 38 -46.49 -3.57 10.53
N GLN A 39 -47.16 -3.71 11.67
CA GLN A 39 -48.61 -3.55 11.74
C GLN A 39 -49.00 -2.08 11.55
N ARG A 40 -50.24 -1.85 11.10
CA ARG A 40 -50.77 -0.50 10.93
C ARG A 40 -51.86 -0.24 11.96
N THR A 41 -51.84 0.95 12.55
CA THR A 41 -52.97 1.44 13.34
C THR A 41 -54.17 1.72 12.45
N ASP A 42 -55.36 1.90 13.04
CA ASP A 42 -56.56 2.34 12.33
C ASP A 42 -56.36 3.68 11.59
N GLY A 43 -55.39 4.50 12.05
CA GLY A 43 -54.94 5.74 11.41
C GLY A 43 -53.87 5.55 10.31
N GLY A 44 -53.50 4.32 9.97
CA GLY A 44 -52.55 4.00 8.90
C GLY A 44 -51.06 4.16 9.25
N HIS A 45 -50.72 4.42 10.51
CA HIS A 45 -49.33 4.57 10.97
C HIS A 45 -48.69 3.21 11.28
N ARG A 46 -47.40 3.06 10.97
CA ARG A 46 -46.62 1.83 11.21
C ARG A 46 -46.24 1.68 12.67
N LEU A 47 -46.52 0.52 13.24
CA LEU A 47 -46.08 0.05 14.54
C LEU A 47 -45.19 -1.19 14.39
N TYR A 48 -44.06 -1.15 15.07
CA TYR A 48 -43.02 -2.16 15.05
C TYR A 48 -42.96 -2.88 16.39
N SER A 49 -42.68 -4.16 16.37
CA SER A 49 -42.39 -4.95 17.58
C SER A 49 -40.91 -4.91 17.94
N GLN A 50 -40.56 -5.28 19.18
CA GLN A 50 -39.15 -5.41 19.58
C GLN A 50 -38.44 -6.43 18.68
N TYR A 51 -39.12 -7.52 18.34
CA TYR A 51 -38.66 -8.53 17.40
C TYR A 51 -38.23 -7.97 16.04
N GLU A 52 -38.96 -6.99 15.50
CA GLU A 52 -38.60 -6.36 14.22
C GLU A 52 -37.42 -5.39 14.34
N ILE A 53 -37.27 -4.74 15.50
CA ILE A 53 -36.09 -3.90 15.79
C ILE A 53 -34.85 -4.77 15.88
N ASP A 54 -34.93 -5.89 16.59
CA ASP A 54 -33.82 -6.83 16.74
C ASP A 54 -33.46 -7.48 15.39
N MET A 55 -34.45 -7.83 14.56
CA MET A 55 -34.23 -8.27 13.17
C MET A 55 -33.45 -7.23 12.36
N LEU A 56 -33.85 -5.96 12.45
CA LEU A 56 -33.17 -4.89 11.73
C LEU A 56 -31.72 -4.72 12.18
N LYS A 57 -31.46 -4.79 13.49
CA LYS A 57 -30.09 -4.77 14.04
C LYS A 57 -29.28 -5.95 13.49
N TRP A 58 -29.86 -7.15 13.49
CA TRP A 58 -29.21 -8.34 12.94
C TRP A 58 -28.88 -8.20 11.45
N LEU A 59 -29.78 -7.62 10.64
CA LEU A 59 -29.53 -7.40 9.20
C LEU A 59 -28.42 -6.36 8.95
N ILE A 60 -28.34 -5.33 9.80
CA ILE A 60 -27.29 -4.30 9.72
C ILE A 60 -25.93 -4.92 10.05
N GLU A 61 -25.83 -5.74 11.09
CA GLU A 61 -24.58 -6.44 11.44
C GLU A 61 -24.07 -7.32 10.29
N ARG A 62 -24.94 -8.08 9.61
CA ARG A 62 -24.54 -8.87 8.43
C ARG A 62 -24.08 -7.98 7.28
N GLN A 63 -24.65 -6.78 7.13
CA GLN A 63 -24.23 -5.82 6.11
C GLN A 63 -22.84 -5.22 6.43
N ASP A 64 -22.56 -4.94 7.70
CA ASP A 64 -21.25 -4.47 8.18
C ASP A 64 -20.17 -5.55 8.04
N GLU A 65 -20.57 -6.83 8.09
CA GLU A 65 -19.74 -7.99 7.74
C GLU A 65 -19.57 -8.19 6.21
N GLY A 66 -20.15 -7.31 5.39
CA GLY A 66 -19.98 -7.28 3.94
C GLY A 66 -21.04 -8.03 3.13
N LEU A 67 -22.11 -8.57 3.76
CA LEU A 67 -23.22 -9.16 3.02
C LEU A 67 -24.06 -8.07 2.35
N SER A 68 -24.54 -8.35 1.13
CA SER A 68 -25.61 -7.55 0.54
C SER A 68 -26.91 -7.75 1.33
N ILE A 69 -27.74 -6.71 1.45
CA ILE A 69 -29.02 -6.79 2.17
C ILE A 69 -29.96 -7.85 1.60
N SER A 70 -29.94 -8.09 0.29
CA SER A 70 -30.70 -9.19 -0.32
C SER A 70 -30.31 -10.55 0.24
N HIS A 71 -29.00 -10.82 0.38
CA HIS A 71 -28.52 -12.09 0.95
C HIS A 71 -28.74 -12.16 2.46
N ALA A 72 -28.62 -11.05 3.18
CA ALA A 72 -28.92 -11.02 4.61
C ALA A 72 -30.41 -11.34 4.88
N VAL A 73 -31.34 -10.81 4.06
CA VAL A 73 -32.77 -11.12 4.18
C VAL A 73 -33.09 -12.56 3.79
N GLU A 74 -32.44 -13.09 2.75
CA GLU A 74 -32.61 -14.49 2.35
C GLU A 74 -32.14 -15.45 3.46
N LEU A 75 -31.00 -15.16 4.09
CA LEU A 75 -30.48 -15.90 5.23
C LEU A 75 -31.46 -15.88 6.42
N TRP A 76 -32.02 -14.71 6.72
CA TRP A 76 -33.01 -14.54 7.78
C TRP A 76 -34.26 -15.42 7.57
N GLU A 77 -34.78 -15.49 6.35
CA GLU A 77 -35.95 -16.32 6.02
C GLU A 77 -35.63 -17.82 6.10
N GLN A 78 -34.42 -18.23 5.72
CA GLN A 78 -33.99 -19.63 5.83
C GLN A 78 -33.91 -20.09 7.29
N ILE A 79 -33.40 -19.24 8.20
CA ILE A 79 -33.32 -19.56 9.64
C ILE A 79 -34.74 -19.68 10.22
N LYS A 80 -35.64 -18.75 9.86
CA LYS A 80 -37.06 -18.84 10.25
C LYS A 80 -37.76 -20.10 9.74
N ALA A 81 -37.50 -20.49 8.49
CA ALA A 81 -38.10 -21.68 7.89
C ALA A 81 -37.69 -22.98 8.61
N ARG A 82 -36.52 -22.98 9.26
CA ARG A 82 -36.00 -24.10 10.06
C ARG A 82 -36.52 -24.12 11.51
N GLN A 83 -37.36 -23.15 11.88
CA GLN A 83 -37.84 -22.93 13.27
C GLN A 83 -36.71 -22.71 14.29
N GLU A 84 -35.53 -22.31 13.82
CA GLU A 84 -34.41 -21.92 14.66
C GLU A 84 -34.60 -20.47 15.12
N ASP A 85 -34.11 -20.14 16.32
CA ASP A 85 -34.16 -18.77 16.82
C ASP A 85 -33.14 -17.92 16.04
N PRO A 86 -33.54 -16.92 15.23
CA PRO A 86 -32.62 -16.10 14.44
C PRO A 86 -31.64 -15.28 15.29
N PHE A 87 -31.95 -15.12 16.58
CA PHE A 87 -31.12 -14.43 17.54
C PHE A 87 -30.15 -15.35 18.29
N VAL A 88 -30.31 -16.67 18.16
CA VAL A 88 -29.30 -17.64 18.55
C VAL A 88 -28.44 -17.88 17.32
N MET A 89 -27.17 -17.46 17.38
CA MET A 89 -26.22 -17.65 16.29
C MET A 89 -26.10 -19.14 15.93
N HIS A 90 -26.83 -19.57 14.90
CA HIS A 90 -26.64 -20.86 14.25
C HIS A 90 -25.81 -20.66 12.99
N PRO A 91 -24.64 -21.33 12.86
CA PRO A 91 -23.93 -21.41 11.60
C PRO A 91 -24.84 -22.08 10.57
N LEU A 92 -24.95 -21.47 9.40
CA LEU A 92 -25.73 -21.93 8.24
C LEU A 92 -25.70 -23.46 8.00
N PRO A 93 -26.85 -24.16 8.11
CA PRO A 93 -26.96 -25.56 7.70
C PRO A 93 -26.94 -25.73 6.18
N GLY A 94 -25.87 -26.37 5.70
CA GLY A 94 -25.63 -26.77 4.31
C GLY A 94 -24.29 -27.50 4.12
N SER A 95 -23.59 -27.80 5.22
CA SER A 95 -22.36 -28.57 5.28
C SER A 95 -22.67 -30.00 5.75
N GLU A 96 -22.86 -30.92 4.82
CA GLU A 96 -22.39 -32.30 5.02
C GLU A 96 -21.52 -32.71 3.84
N GLN A 97 -20.23 -32.37 4.01
CA GLN A 97 -19.01 -33.06 3.57
C GLN A 97 -18.66 -33.13 2.07
N VAL A 98 -18.02 -32.05 1.60
CA VAL A 98 -16.57 -32.12 1.33
C VAL A 98 -15.92 -30.99 2.14
N PRO A 99 -14.89 -31.23 2.97
CA PRO A 99 -14.48 -30.31 4.03
C PRO A 99 -13.64 -29.16 3.47
N PHE A 100 -14.26 -28.04 3.07
CA PHE A 100 -13.56 -26.78 2.84
C PHE A 100 -14.49 -25.61 3.12
N THR A 101 -14.45 -25.12 4.36
CA THR A 101 -14.46 -23.70 4.75
C THR A 101 -14.65 -23.69 6.26
N THR A 102 -13.55 -23.83 7.00
CA THR A 102 -13.44 -23.11 8.26
C THR A 102 -13.87 -21.67 7.99
N ALA A 103 -14.80 -21.11 8.77
CA ALA A 103 -14.91 -19.67 8.82
C ALA A 103 -13.51 -19.16 9.17
N VAL A 104 -12.77 -18.65 8.19
CA VAL A 104 -11.41 -18.18 8.38
C VAL A 104 -11.56 -16.91 9.21
N THR A 105 -11.54 -17.07 10.53
CA THR A 105 -11.53 -15.96 11.47
C THR A 105 -10.32 -15.09 11.20
N GLY A 106 -10.31 -13.85 11.70
CA GLY A 106 -9.09 -13.02 11.66
C GLY A 106 -7.88 -13.74 12.26
N ASP A 107 -8.10 -14.65 13.22
CA ASP A 107 -7.06 -15.53 13.76
C ASP A 107 -6.54 -16.55 12.75
N SER A 108 -7.42 -17.13 11.92
CA SER A 108 -7.01 -18.07 10.88
C SER A 108 -6.21 -17.38 9.77
N VAL A 109 -6.55 -16.15 9.35
CA VAL A 109 -5.72 -15.36 8.41
C VAL A 109 -4.36 -15.04 9.02
N ARG A 110 -4.33 -14.61 10.29
CA ARG A 110 -3.07 -14.36 11.02
C ARG A 110 -2.20 -15.61 11.11
N GLN A 111 -2.82 -16.76 11.38
CA GLN A 111 -2.13 -18.04 11.46
C GLN A 111 -1.57 -18.45 10.09
N MET A 112 -2.36 -18.39 9.02
CA MET A 112 -1.88 -18.65 7.65
C MET A 112 -0.69 -17.76 7.29
N ARG A 113 -0.73 -16.46 7.62
CA ARG A 113 0.41 -15.56 7.42
C ARG A 113 1.63 -16.00 8.23
N ALA A 114 1.46 -16.33 9.51
CA ALA A 114 2.57 -16.76 10.37
C ALA A 114 3.21 -18.06 9.86
N THR A 115 2.40 -19.05 9.47
CA THR A 115 2.88 -20.31 8.90
C THR A 115 3.57 -20.09 7.57
N TRP A 116 3.02 -19.25 6.69
CA TRP A 116 3.64 -18.91 5.41
C TRP A 116 5.00 -18.25 5.61
N LEU A 117 5.11 -17.30 6.54
CA LEU A 117 6.37 -16.65 6.88
C LEU A 117 7.39 -17.67 7.42
N SER A 118 6.99 -18.55 8.33
CA SER A 118 7.88 -19.59 8.87
C SER A 118 8.43 -20.48 7.76
N ALA A 119 7.58 -20.97 6.86
CA ALA A 119 8.00 -21.77 5.73
C ALA A 119 8.97 -21.01 4.81
N CYS A 120 8.71 -19.71 4.56
CA CYS A 120 9.60 -18.88 3.76
C CYS A 120 10.98 -18.68 4.40
N LEU A 121 11.02 -18.46 5.71
CA LEU A 121 12.27 -18.29 6.46
C LEU A 121 13.12 -19.57 6.52
N GLU A 122 12.48 -20.73 6.39
CA GLU A 122 13.11 -22.06 6.31
C GLU A 122 13.45 -22.49 4.87
N PHE A 123 13.16 -21.65 3.87
CA PHE A 123 13.29 -21.97 2.44
C PHE A 123 12.44 -23.18 1.97
N ASP A 124 11.37 -23.51 2.71
CA ASP A 124 10.43 -24.56 2.33
C ASP A 124 9.41 -24.02 1.31
N GLU A 125 9.85 -23.92 0.04
CA GLU A 125 9.02 -23.41 -1.06
C GLU A 125 7.74 -24.22 -1.22
N GLN A 126 7.81 -25.55 -1.07
CA GLN A 126 6.67 -26.42 -1.29
C GLN A 126 5.57 -26.17 -0.25
N HIS A 127 5.96 -26.07 1.03
CA HIS A 127 5.01 -25.77 2.09
C HIS A 127 4.48 -24.34 1.97
N ALA A 128 5.33 -23.36 1.68
CA ALA A 128 4.91 -21.98 1.47
C ALA A 128 3.88 -21.85 0.32
N GLN A 129 4.10 -22.55 -0.80
CA GLN A 129 3.14 -22.60 -1.91
C GLN A 129 1.83 -23.26 -1.52
N HIS A 130 1.88 -24.35 -0.74
CA HIS A 130 0.69 -25.04 -0.27
C HIS A 130 -0.20 -24.11 0.58
N ILE A 131 0.39 -23.37 1.52
CA ILE A 131 -0.35 -22.45 2.39
C ILE A 131 -1.02 -21.34 1.56
N ILE A 132 -0.34 -20.80 0.54
CA ILE A 132 -0.93 -19.79 -0.34
C ILE A 132 -2.05 -20.38 -1.21
N ALA A 133 -1.89 -21.61 -1.71
CA ALA A 133 -2.93 -22.29 -2.47
C ALA A 133 -4.17 -22.58 -1.61
N GLU A 134 -3.98 -23.06 -0.37
CA GLU A 134 -5.05 -23.22 0.61
C GLU A 134 -5.74 -21.89 0.89
N ALA A 135 -4.97 -20.82 1.13
CA ALA A 135 -5.52 -19.50 1.37
C ALA A 135 -6.40 -19.03 0.20
N PHE A 136 -5.94 -19.16 -1.06
CA PHE A 136 -6.76 -18.82 -2.23
C PHE A 136 -7.99 -19.70 -2.43
N ALA A 137 -8.01 -20.91 -1.86
CA ALA A 137 -9.17 -21.79 -1.92
C ALA A 137 -10.31 -21.35 -0.97
N VAL A 138 -9.98 -20.67 0.13
CA VAL A 138 -10.95 -20.32 1.18
C VAL A 138 -11.09 -18.81 1.46
N LEU A 139 -10.24 -17.96 0.89
CA LEU A 139 -10.26 -16.51 1.08
C LEU A 139 -10.40 -15.75 -0.25
N PRO A 140 -11.02 -14.55 -0.24
CA PRO A 140 -10.96 -13.62 -1.36
C PRO A 140 -9.50 -13.28 -1.73
N LEU A 141 -9.25 -13.08 -3.02
CA LEU A 141 -7.92 -12.73 -3.55
C LEU A 141 -7.34 -11.51 -2.83
N GLU A 142 -8.15 -10.47 -2.63
CA GLU A 142 -7.77 -9.25 -1.94
C GLU A 142 -7.29 -9.55 -0.50
N THR A 143 -7.98 -10.44 0.22
CA THR A 143 -7.57 -10.84 1.57
C THR A 143 -6.23 -11.56 1.55
N VAL A 144 -6.01 -12.50 0.62
CA VAL A 144 -4.71 -13.19 0.51
C VAL A 144 -3.60 -12.20 0.17
N CYS A 145 -3.83 -11.33 -0.82
CA CYS A 145 -2.82 -10.37 -1.25
C CYS A 145 -2.49 -9.31 -0.18
N PHE A 146 -3.49 -8.76 0.52
CA PHE A 146 -3.27 -7.69 1.51
C PHE A 146 -2.89 -8.25 2.87
N GLU A 147 -3.63 -9.24 3.37
CA GLU A 147 -3.47 -9.73 4.73
C GLU A 147 -2.38 -10.78 4.86
N ILE A 148 -2.07 -11.57 3.83
CA ILE A 148 -1.02 -12.60 3.92
C ILE A 148 0.25 -12.10 3.24
N LEU A 149 0.20 -11.84 1.93
CA LEU A 149 1.39 -11.49 1.15
C LEU A 149 1.95 -10.11 1.54
N GLN A 150 1.17 -9.03 1.43
CA GLN A 150 1.66 -7.68 1.68
C GLN A 150 2.10 -7.48 3.13
N LYS A 151 1.26 -7.85 4.12
CA LYS A 151 1.64 -7.77 5.55
C LYS A 151 2.78 -8.70 5.89
N GLY A 152 2.88 -9.86 5.23
CA GLY A 152 4.00 -10.77 5.38
C GLY A 152 5.31 -10.15 4.89
N LEU A 153 5.33 -9.59 3.67
CA LEU A 153 6.49 -8.89 3.13
C LEU A 153 6.89 -7.68 3.98
N HIS A 154 5.94 -6.97 4.56
CA HIS A 154 6.24 -5.90 5.51
C HIS A 154 6.97 -6.43 6.75
N ALA A 155 6.49 -7.53 7.35
CA ALA A 155 7.15 -8.15 8.50
C ALA A 155 8.56 -8.68 8.15
N ILE A 156 8.75 -9.21 6.93
CA ILE A 156 10.07 -9.58 6.42
C ILE A 156 10.99 -8.36 6.32
N GLY A 157 10.50 -7.25 5.76
CA GLY A 157 11.24 -6.00 5.65
C GLY A 157 11.64 -5.42 7.01
N ASP A 158 10.74 -5.46 8.00
CA ASP A 158 11.01 -5.01 9.36
C ASP A 158 12.07 -5.89 10.05
N GLY A 159 11.94 -7.22 9.93
CA GLY A 159 12.92 -8.14 10.50
C GLY A 159 14.28 -8.05 9.81
N TRP A 160 14.29 -7.79 8.50
CA TRP A 160 15.51 -7.55 7.73
C TRP A 160 16.21 -6.26 8.21
N TYR A 161 15.44 -5.18 8.39
CA TYR A 161 15.94 -3.92 8.91
C TYR A 161 16.47 -4.04 10.35
N ALA A 162 15.83 -4.89 11.17
CA ALA A 162 16.26 -5.20 12.53
C ALA A 162 17.45 -6.19 12.60
N GLY A 163 17.90 -6.75 11.46
CA GLY A 163 18.97 -7.76 11.41
C GLY A 163 18.57 -9.14 11.96
N THR A 164 17.27 -9.39 12.16
CA THR A 164 16.76 -10.70 12.60
C THR A 164 16.41 -11.62 11.43
N ILE A 165 16.24 -11.05 10.23
CA ILE A 165 16.01 -11.78 8.98
C ILE A 165 17.16 -11.49 8.01
N THR A 166 17.66 -12.53 7.37
CA THR A 166 18.76 -12.43 6.40
C THR A 166 18.28 -11.89 5.05
N VAL A 167 19.23 -11.35 4.27
CA VAL A 167 18.96 -10.88 2.89
C VAL A 167 18.43 -11.99 2.00
N GLN A 168 18.97 -13.20 2.14
CA GLN A 168 18.57 -14.35 1.36
C GLN A 168 17.12 -14.75 1.64
N GLN A 169 16.69 -14.66 2.90
CA GLN A 169 15.30 -14.92 3.30
C GLN A 169 14.36 -13.83 2.78
N GLU A 170 14.76 -12.56 2.82
CA GLU A 170 13.99 -11.47 2.21
C GLU A 170 13.81 -11.70 0.72
N HIS A 171 14.91 -11.92 -0.02
CA HIS A 171 14.89 -12.15 -1.46
C HIS A 171 14.04 -13.37 -1.84
N PHE A 172 14.18 -14.49 -1.12
CA PHE A 172 13.38 -15.69 -1.35
C PHE A 172 11.88 -15.40 -1.17
N THR A 173 11.52 -14.75 -0.05
CA THR A 173 10.12 -14.47 0.28
C THR A 173 9.48 -13.50 -0.72
N SER A 174 10.19 -12.41 -1.04
CA SER A 174 9.76 -11.41 -2.03
C SER A 174 9.61 -12.02 -3.43
N ALA A 175 10.57 -12.84 -3.88
CA ALA A 175 10.51 -13.51 -5.17
C ALA A 175 9.33 -14.49 -5.25
N LEU A 176 9.06 -15.25 -4.18
CA LEU A 176 7.92 -16.18 -4.15
C LEU A 176 6.58 -15.42 -4.21
N ALA A 177 6.45 -14.32 -3.45
CA ALA A 177 5.25 -13.49 -3.47
C ALA A 177 5.00 -12.86 -4.85
N VAL A 178 6.05 -12.36 -5.53
CA VAL A 178 5.94 -11.83 -6.90
C VAL A 178 5.50 -12.91 -7.89
N ARG A 179 6.07 -14.13 -7.82
CA ARG A 179 5.66 -15.27 -8.68
C ARG A 179 4.18 -15.59 -8.55
N HIS A 180 3.61 -15.52 -7.34
CA HIS A 180 2.18 -15.70 -7.15
C HIS A 180 1.35 -14.62 -7.86
N LEU A 181 1.77 -13.35 -7.79
CA LEU A 181 1.08 -12.26 -8.49
C LEU A 181 1.20 -12.36 -10.01
N GLU A 182 2.34 -12.79 -10.55
CA GLU A 182 2.52 -13.02 -11.99
C GLU A 182 1.62 -14.16 -12.50
N SER A 183 1.46 -15.22 -11.72
CA SER A 183 0.51 -16.30 -12.02
C SER A 183 -0.93 -15.78 -12.06
N LEU A 184 -1.33 -14.98 -11.06
CA LEU A 184 -2.65 -14.33 -11.04
C LEU A 184 -2.84 -13.37 -12.23
N LEU A 185 -1.80 -12.63 -12.61
CA LEU A 185 -1.83 -11.71 -13.74
C LEU A 185 -2.12 -12.46 -15.06
N THR A 186 -1.53 -13.64 -15.25
CA THR A 186 -1.75 -14.47 -16.45
C THR A 186 -3.20 -14.97 -16.55
N ALA A 187 -3.85 -15.18 -15.41
CA ALA A 187 -5.26 -15.59 -15.33
C ALA A 187 -6.26 -14.42 -15.40
N THR A 188 -5.81 -13.17 -15.58
CA THR A 188 -6.72 -12.03 -15.67
C THR A 188 -7.54 -12.03 -16.97
N PRO A 189 -8.81 -11.59 -16.92
CA PRO A 189 -9.65 -11.53 -18.12
C PRO A 189 -9.14 -10.47 -19.10
N LEU A 190 -9.59 -10.57 -20.35
CA LEU A 190 -9.41 -9.50 -21.32
C LEU A 190 -10.08 -8.20 -20.82
N PRO A 191 -9.54 -7.02 -21.17
CA PRO A 191 -10.16 -5.74 -20.81
C PRO A 191 -11.60 -5.65 -21.31
N THR A 192 -12.48 -5.14 -20.45
CA THR A 192 -13.92 -4.93 -20.73
C THR A 192 -14.32 -3.47 -20.67
N ARG A 193 -13.39 -2.57 -20.33
CA ARG A 193 -13.58 -1.12 -20.21
C ARG A 193 -12.69 -0.40 -21.22
N ASP A 194 -13.20 0.72 -21.71
CA ASP A 194 -12.41 1.64 -22.53
C ASP A 194 -11.39 2.38 -21.66
N GLY A 195 -10.22 2.64 -22.23
CA GLY A 195 -9.15 3.37 -21.57
C GLY A 195 -8.01 2.47 -21.10
N ARG A 196 -6.81 3.05 -21.14
CA ARG A 196 -5.56 2.33 -20.91
C ARG A 196 -4.75 2.99 -19.81
N ILE A 197 -4.29 2.17 -18.87
CA ILE A 197 -3.45 2.59 -17.74
C ILE A 197 -2.02 2.08 -17.98
N LEU A 198 -1.04 2.95 -17.81
CA LEU A 198 0.36 2.58 -17.78
C LEU A 198 0.85 2.55 -16.34
N ILE A 199 1.46 1.44 -15.91
CA ILE A 199 2.09 1.32 -14.60
C ILE A 199 3.58 1.07 -14.79
N ALA A 200 4.42 1.92 -14.20
CA ALA A 200 5.87 1.84 -14.31
C ALA A 200 6.53 2.30 -13.01
N CYS A 201 7.58 1.63 -12.58
CA CYS A 201 8.42 2.13 -11.49
C CYS A 201 9.42 3.16 -12.05
N PRO A 202 9.68 4.27 -11.32
CA PRO A 202 10.63 5.28 -11.74
C PRO A 202 12.07 4.73 -11.69
N PRO A 203 13.07 5.47 -12.22
CA PRO A 203 14.47 5.10 -12.05
C PRO A 203 14.81 4.83 -10.58
N LEU A 204 15.70 3.86 -10.34
CA LEU A 204 16.13 3.34 -9.04
C LEU A 204 15.09 2.48 -8.30
N GLU A 205 13.81 2.49 -8.69
CA GLU A 205 12.79 1.72 -7.98
C GLU A 205 12.75 0.27 -8.46
N GLN A 206 13.17 -0.64 -7.58
CA GLN A 206 13.21 -2.08 -7.82
C GLN A 206 12.02 -2.83 -7.21
N HIS A 207 11.25 -2.20 -6.32
CA HIS A 207 10.16 -2.86 -5.62
C HIS A 207 8.92 -2.96 -6.51
N THR A 208 8.69 -4.15 -7.07
CA THR A 208 7.63 -4.41 -8.05
C THR A 208 6.34 -4.96 -7.45
N PHE A 209 6.35 -5.46 -6.22
CA PHE A 209 5.20 -6.14 -5.62
C PHE A 209 3.92 -5.28 -5.65
N SER A 210 3.97 -4.06 -5.09
CA SER A 210 2.79 -3.18 -5.03
C SER A 210 2.25 -2.76 -6.41
N PRO A 211 3.07 -2.28 -7.37
CA PRO A 211 2.57 -1.95 -8.71
C PRO A 211 2.08 -3.19 -9.49
N LEU A 212 2.67 -4.37 -9.29
CA LEU A 212 2.19 -5.62 -9.88
C LEU A 212 0.83 -6.03 -9.29
N LEU A 213 0.66 -5.94 -7.96
CA LEU A 213 -0.61 -6.20 -7.30
C LEU A 213 -1.70 -5.24 -7.79
N LEU A 214 -1.36 -3.94 -7.91
CA LEU A 214 -2.28 -2.95 -8.49
C LEU A 214 -2.69 -3.33 -9.92
N THR A 215 -1.74 -3.80 -10.73
CA THR A 215 -2.01 -4.29 -12.10
C THR A 215 -3.02 -5.44 -12.10
N VAL A 216 -2.84 -6.45 -11.25
CA VAL A 216 -3.78 -7.57 -11.10
C VAL A 216 -5.18 -7.07 -10.72
N LEU A 217 -5.27 -6.18 -9.74
CA LEU A 217 -6.55 -5.66 -9.23
C LEU A 217 -7.29 -4.79 -10.25
N LEU A 218 -6.58 -4.02 -11.06
CA LEU A 218 -7.16 -3.18 -12.12
C LEU A 218 -7.62 -4.01 -13.32
N ARG A 219 -6.83 -4.99 -13.75
CA ARG A 219 -7.24 -5.92 -14.84
C ARG A 219 -8.46 -6.73 -14.46
N ARG A 220 -8.56 -7.19 -13.20
CA ARG A 220 -9.77 -7.85 -12.67
C ARG A 220 -11.01 -6.95 -12.67
N ARG A 221 -10.82 -5.63 -12.59
CA ARG A 221 -11.89 -4.62 -12.76
C ARG A 221 -12.18 -4.27 -14.21
N GLY A 222 -11.51 -4.92 -15.16
CA GLY A 222 -11.77 -4.78 -16.60
C GLY A 222 -10.95 -3.70 -17.31
N TRP A 223 -10.03 -3.02 -16.61
CA TRP A 223 -9.17 -2.01 -17.23
C TRP A 223 -8.08 -2.64 -18.11
N ASP A 224 -7.75 -1.99 -19.23
CA ASP A 224 -6.54 -2.29 -19.99
C ASP A 224 -5.33 -1.69 -19.28
N VAL A 225 -4.40 -2.54 -18.84
CA VAL A 225 -3.22 -2.12 -18.07
C VAL A 225 -1.96 -2.67 -18.71
N VAL A 226 -1.05 -1.75 -19.05
CA VAL A 226 0.31 -2.07 -19.48
C VAL A 226 1.25 -1.84 -18.29
N TYR A 227 1.94 -2.89 -17.88
CA TYR A 227 2.91 -2.86 -16.79
C TYR A 227 4.33 -2.99 -17.35
N LEU A 228 5.20 -2.01 -17.06
CA LEU A 228 6.58 -1.96 -17.57
C LEU A 228 7.63 -2.53 -16.60
N GLY A 229 7.26 -2.81 -15.35
CA GLY A 229 8.20 -3.32 -14.37
C GLY A 229 8.97 -2.23 -13.61
N ALA A 230 10.09 -2.68 -13.02
CA ALA A 230 11.01 -1.88 -12.22
C ALA A 230 11.85 -0.91 -13.06
N ASN A 231 12.39 0.12 -12.40
CA ASN A 231 13.54 0.91 -12.86
C ASN A 231 13.45 1.41 -14.31
N VAL A 232 12.30 1.98 -14.70
CA VAL A 232 12.09 2.43 -16.07
C VAL A 232 12.85 3.75 -16.30
N PRO A 233 13.77 3.82 -17.29
CA PRO A 233 14.56 5.02 -17.55
C PRO A 233 13.71 6.23 -17.93
N LEU A 234 14.07 7.40 -17.39
CA LEU A 234 13.34 8.66 -17.59
C LEU A 234 13.35 9.12 -19.05
N ASP A 235 14.44 8.91 -19.76
CA ASP A 235 14.62 9.29 -21.17
C ASP A 235 13.86 8.37 -22.15
N GLN A 236 13.49 7.16 -21.72
CA GLN A 236 12.82 6.17 -22.56
C GLN A 236 11.31 6.07 -22.32
N ILE A 237 10.82 6.54 -21.17
CA ILE A 237 9.39 6.47 -20.82
C ILE A 237 8.51 7.23 -21.82
N GLU A 238 9.00 8.32 -22.43
CA GLU A 238 8.22 9.08 -23.41
C GLU A 238 7.89 8.24 -24.66
N THR A 239 8.85 7.45 -25.12
CA THR A 239 8.66 6.57 -26.28
C THR A 239 7.59 5.52 -25.97
N ALA A 240 7.63 4.95 -24.76
CA ALA A 240 6.61 4.02 -24.29
C ALA A 240 5.23 4.70 -24.21
N VAL A 241 5.14 5.91 -23.62
CA VAL A 241 3.89 6.67 -23.51
C VAL A 241 3.31 6.99 -24.90
N GLN A 242 4.13 7.38 -25.87
CA GLN A 242 3.69 7.65 -27.24
C GLN A 242 3.15 6.41 -27.96
N ALA A 243 3.79 5.26 -27.77
CA ALA A 243 3.36 3.99 -28.37
C ALA A 243 2.10 3.43 -27.69
N ILE A 244 2.06 3.48 -26.36
CA ILE A 244 0.99 2.90 -25.54
C ILE A 244 -0.27 3.77 -25.57
N ARG A 245 -0.09 5.10 -25.63
CA ARG A 245 -1.15 6.14 -25.51
C ARG A 245 -2.04 5.94 -24.28
N PRO A 246 -1.46 5.89 -23.07
CA PRO A 246 -2.25 5.72 -21.85
C PRO A 246 -3.10 6.95 -21.57
N GLN A 247 -4.25 6.72 -20.94
CA GLN A 247 -5.09 7.77 -20.36
C GLN A 247 -4.64 8.14 -18.94
N LEU A 248 -3.94 7.24 -18.25
CA LEU A 248 -3.39 7.47 -16.91
C LEU A 248 -2.04 6.76 -16.78
N ILE A 249 -1.06 7.45 -16.18
CA ILE A 249 0.23 6.88 -15.81
C ILE A 249 0.28 6.75 -14.30
N ILE A 250 0.68 5.58 -13.80
CA ILE A 250 0.83 5.31 -12.38
C ILE A 250 2.28 4.95 -12.09
N THR A 251 2.86 5.61 -11.10
CA THR A 251 4.21 5.34 -10.60
C THR A 251 4.20 5.03 -9.11
N SER A 252 5.14 4.21 -8.64
CA SER A 252 5.24 3.82 -7.24
C SER A 252 6.64 4.09 -6.70
N ALA A 253 6.75 4.53 -5.45
CA ALA A 253 8.03 4.70 -4.76
C ALA A 253 8.00 4.14 -3.33
N GLN A 254 9.06 3.46 -2.91
CA GLN A 254 9.21 2.87 -1.56
C GLN A 254 10.25 3.59 -0.71
N THR A 255 11.13 4.39 -1.32
CA THR A 255 12.26 5.04 -0.64
C THR A 255 12.35 6.53 -0.98
N LEU A 256 13.12 7.28 -0.18
CA LEU A 256 13.35 8.71 -0.46
C LEU A 256 14.00 8.94 -1.84
N PRO A 257 15.07 8.20 -2.24
CA PRO A 257 15.61 8.23 -3.59
C PRO A 257 14.54 8.11 -4.69
N THR A 258 13.64 7.14 -4.53
CA THR A 258 12.61 6.81 -5.54
C THR A 258 11.44 7.80 -5.54
N ALA A 259 11.19 8.50 -4.43
CA ALA A 259 10.31 9.67 -4.41
C ALA A 259 10.92 10.83 -5.23
N GLY A 260 12.23 11.03 -5.15
CA GLY A 260 12.94 12.02 -5.98
C GLY A 260 12.89 11.69 -7.48
N THR A 261 13.04 10.42 -7.86
CA THR A 261 12.91 10.01 -9.27
C THR A 261 11.47 9.99 -9.75
N THR A 262 10.50 9.73 -8.86
CA THR A 262 9.06 9.94 -9.12
C THR A 262 8.76 11.40 -9.47
N TYR A 263 9.31 12.35 -8.71
CA TYR A 263 9.19 13.78 -9.03
C TYR A 263 9.73 14.09 -10.44
N ASN A 264 10.92 13.61 -10.76
CA ASN A 264 11.52 13.85 -12.08
C ASN A 264 10.68 13.25 -13.21
N MET A 265 10.14 12.05 -13.01
CA MET A 265 9.23 11.40 -13.97
C MET A 265 7.94 12.21 -14.16
N ALA A 266 7.33 12.68 -13.08
CA ALA A 266 6.14 13.51 -13.13
C ALA A 266 6.37 14.83 -13.87
N VAL A 267 7.47 15.53 -13.56
CA VAL A 267 7.83 16.78 -14.23
C VAL A 267 8.12 16.57 -15.71
N HIS A 268 8.86 15.52 -16.06
CA HIS A 268 9.18 15.21 -17.46
C HIS A 268 7.92 14.94 -18.29
N LEU A 269 6.98 14.17 -17.73
CA LEU A 269 5.74 13.79 -18.38
C LEU A 269 4.64 14.86 -18.32
N ALA A 270 4.78 15.91 -17.49
CA ALA A 270 3.80 16.99 -17.39
C ALA A 270 3.52 17.68 -18.75
N SER A 271 4.52 17.73 -19.63
CA SER A 271 4.40 18.29 -20.98
C SER A 271 3.49 17.48 -21.93
N ARG A 272 3.17 16.22 -21.57
CA ARG A 272 2.44 15.28 -22.44
C ARG A 272 0.93 15.30 -22.22
N ASN A 273 0.43 16.12 -21.29
CA ASN A 273 -1.00 16.26 -20.96
C ASN A 273 -1.69 14.93 -20.63
N VAL A 274 -0.94 13.95 -20.11
CA VAL A 274 -1.47 12.70 -19.55
C VAL A 274 -1.40 12.81 -18.03
N PRO A 275 -2.49 12.55 -17.30
CA PRO A 275 -2.47 12.59 -15.84
C PRO A 275 -1.50 11.53 -15.30
N ILE A 276 -0.71 11.93 -14.31
CA ILE A 276 0.16 11.03 -13.55
C ILE A 276 -0.37 10.89 -12.13
N ALA A 277 -0.49 9.66 -11.67
CA ALA A 277 -0.80 9.31 -10.30
C ALA A 277 0.38 8.59 -9.65
N PHE A 278 0.52 8.73 -8.34
CA PHE A 278 1.63 8.14 -7.60
C PHE A 278 1.19 7.55 -6.27
N GLY A 279 1.93 6.54 -5.81
CA GLY A 279 1.73 5.91 -4.51
C GLY A 279 2.98 5.17 -4.03
N GLY A 280 2.84 4.36 -2.99
CA GLY A 280 3.94 3.57 -2.41
C GLY A 280 4.31 3.98 -0.99
N GLY A 281 5.07 3.14 -0.30
CA GLY A 281 5.25 3.18 1.15
C GLY A 281 5.90 4.48 1.65
N ILE A 282 6.82 5.08 0.88
CA ILE A 282 7.51 6.30 1.30
C ILE A 282 6.55 7.47 1.55
N PHE A 283 5.44 7.53 0.81
CA PHE A 283 4.43 8.59 0.96
C PHE A 283 3.57 8.40 2.21
N ASN A 284 3.53 7.19 2.78
CA ASN A 284 2.93 6.92 4.09
C ASN A 284 3.90 7.26 5.22
N THR A 285 5.18 6.88 5.05
CA THR A 285 6.23 7.14 6.05
C THR A 285 6.54 8.62 6.18
N ILE A 286 6.55 9.37 5.07
CA ILE A 286 6.81 10.80 5.04
C ILE A 286 5.66 11.52 4.31
N PRO A 287 4.53 11.79 5.01
CA PRO A 287 3.33 12.38 4.39
C PRO A 287 3.55 13.72 3.68
N GLU A 288 4.53 14.52 4.10
CA GLU A 288 4.85 15.79 3.45
C GLU A 288 5.34 15.63 1.99
N LEU A 289 5.83 14.46 1.61
CA LEU A 289 6.19 14.16 0.21
C LEU A 289 4.98 14.17 -0.72
N GLN A 290 3.78 13.85 -0.22
CA GLN A 290 2.54 13.82 -1.01
C GLN A 290 2.27 15.18 -1.67
N LYS A 291 2.65 16.28 -1.03
CA LYS A 291 2.46 17.66 -1.55
C LYS A 291 3.60 18.14 -2.46
N ARG A 292 4.64 17.33 -2.64
CA ARG A 292 5.85 17.71 -3.38
C ARG A 292 5.90 17.07 -4.77
N ILE A 293 5.21 15.95 -4.97
CA ILE A 293 5.14 15.27 -6.26
C ILE A 293 4.00 15.86 -7.11
N PRO A 294 4.27 16.32 -8.34
CA PRO A 294 3.21 16.69 -9.26
C PRO A 294 2.36 15.47 -9.64
N GLY A 295 1.03 15.62 -9.59
CA GLY A 295 0.09 14.57 -9.97
C GLY A 295 -0.91 14.23 -8.88
N TYR A 296 -1.47 13.02 -8.95
CA TYR A 296 -2.51 12.54 -8.05
C TYR A 296 -1.98 11.50 -7.07
N TYR A 297 -1.98 11.83 -5.80
CA TYR A 297 -1.69 10.85 -4.77
C TYR A 297 -2.82 9.80 -4.70
N LEU A 298 -2.47 8.52 -4.81
CA LEU A 298 -3.45 7.42 -4.85
C LEU A 298 -4.07 7.12 -3.48
N GLY A 299 -3.40 7.47 -2.39
CA GLY A 299 -3.84 7.16 -1.03
C GLY A 299 -2.91 6.17 -0.33
N GLN A 300 -3.23 5.89 0.94
CA GLN A 300 -2.36 5.14 1.84
C GLN A 300 -2.46 3.61 1.68
N ASP A 301 -3.55 3.13 1.07
CA ASP A 301 -3.87 1.72 0.88
C ASP A 301 -4.45 1.45 -0.52
N PHE A 302 -4.52 0.17 -0.90
CA PHE A 302 -5.02 -0.25 -2.21
C PHE A 302 -6.50 0.07 -2.43
N THR A 303 -7.33 0.03 -1.39
CA THR A 303 -8.77 0.33 -1.51
C THR A 303 -8.96 1.79 -1.94
N THR A 304 -8.26 2.70 -1.27
CA THR A 304 -8.23 4.12 -1.59
C THR A 304 -7.61 4.34 -2.97
N ALA A 305 -6.51 3.66 -3.30
CA ALA A 305 -5.86 3.75 -4.60
C ALA A 305 -6.81 3.38 -5.74
N LEU A 306 -7.52 2.26 -5.64
CA LEU A 306 -8.47 1.79 -6.65
C LEU A 306 -9.62 2.78 -6.82
N ASN A 307 -10.18 3.30 -5.72
CA ASN A 307 -11.24 4.31 -5.77
C ASN A 307 -10.76 5.63 -6.42
N THR A 308 -9.53 6.03 -6.15
CA THR A 308 -8.94 7.23 -6.77
C THR A 308 -8.73 7.02 -8.26
N ILE A 309 -8.20 5.86 -8.68
CA ILE A 309 -8.00 5.52 -10.09
C ILE A 309 -9.33 5.49 -10.86
N GLU A 310 -10.37 4.87 -10.29
CA GLU A 310 -11.71 4.87 -10.90
C GLU A 310 -12.22 6.29 -11.16
N LYS A 311 -12.02 7.21 -10.22
CA LYS A 311 -12.39 8.62 -10.40
C LYS A 311 -11.56 9.27 -11.51
N LEU A 312 -10.23 9.10 -11.49
CA LEU A 312 -9.33 9.69 -12.48
C LEU A 312 -9.59 9.22 -13.91
N MET A 313 -10.00 7.97 -14.08
CA MET A 313 -10.36 7.41 -15.39
C MET A 313 -11.71 7.90 -15.90
N GLN A 314 -12.60 8.38 -15.03
CA GLN A 314 -13.90 8.94 -15.41
C GLN A 314 -13.81 10.46 -15.65
N THR A 315 -13.09 11.16 -14.78
CA THR A 315 -12.87 12.60 -14.85
C THR A 315 -11.43 12.90 -14.47
N THR A 316 -10.73 13.67 -15.30
CA THR A 316 -9.39 14.15 -14.96
C THR A 316 -9.54 15.50 -14.25
N PRO A 317 -9.28 15.58 -12.93
CA PRO A 317 -9.30 16.85 -12.21
C PRO A 317 -8.18 17.77 -12.72
N GLU A 318 -8.09 18.99 -12.21
CA GLU A 318 -6.84 19.74 -12.38
C GLU A 318 -5.73 19.08 -11.54
N PRO A 319 -4.53 18.89 -12.11
CA PRO A 319 -3.41 18.30 -11.37
C PRO A 319 -2.97 19.22 -10.23
N GLN A 320 -2.48 18.64 -9.14
CA GLN A 320 -1.91 19.43 -8.04
C GLN A 320 -0.74 20.27 -8.55
N LEU A 321 -0.80 21.58 -8.24
CA LEU A 321 0.17 22.58 -8.70
C LEU A 321 1.58 22.31 -8.17
N ILE A 322 2.55 22.57 -9.06
CA ILE A 322 3.98 22.47 -8.81
C ILE A 322 4.38 23.51 -7.74
N LYS A 323 5.07 23.08 -6.67
CA LYS A 323 5.86 24.02 -5.86
C LYS A 323 7.02 24.53 -6.71
N VAL A 324 7.15 25.86 -6.79
CA VAL A 324 8.29 26.51 -7.47
C VAL A 324 9.59 25.94 -6.90
N VAL A 325 10.43 25.42 -7.78
CA VAL A 325 11.78 24.95 -7.42
C VAL A 325 12.58 26.16 -6.96
N ASP A 326 13.09 26.12 -5.73
CA ASP A 326 13.96 27.16 -5.21
C ASP A 326 15.31 27.07 -5.95
N PRO A 327 15.76 28.15 -6.63
CA PRO A 327 17.01 28.16 -7.39
C PRO A 327 18.24 27.72 -6.57
N LYS A 328 18.22 27.92 -5.24
CA LYS A 328 19.31 27.49 -4.36
C LYS A 328 19.44 25.96 -4.34
N TYR A 329 18.32 25.25 -4.24
CA TYR A 329 18.32 23.78 -4.25
C TYR A 329 18.73 23.23 -5.61
N GLN A 330 18.31 23.87 -6.69
CA GLN A 330 18.69 23.48 -8.05
C GLN A 330 20.19 23.66 -8.30
N THR A 331 20.76 24.78 -7.86
CA THR A 331 22.20 25.06 -8.00
C THR A 331 23.03 24.08 -7.16
N ALA A 332 22.63 23.84 -5.90
CA ALA A 332 23.25 22.84 -5.04
C ALA A 332 23.19 21.43 -5.64
N LEU A 333 22.06 21.04 -6.25
CA LEU A 333 21.88 19.74 -6.91
C LEU A 333 22.84 19.54 -8.08
N ILE A 334 22.97 20.53 -8.97
CA ILE A 334 23.87 20.49 -10.12
C ILE A 334 25.30 20.29 -9.62
N GLN A 335 25.72 21.14 -8.69
CA GLN A 335 27.07 21.09 -8.15
C GLN A 335 27.37 19.76 -7.45
N TYR A 336 26.43 19.25 -6.65
CA TYR A 336 26.60 17.96 -5.99
C TYR A 336 26.71 16.82 -7.01
N ARG A 337 25.87 16.78 -8.05
CA ARG A 337 25.94 15.74 -9.10
C ARG A 337 27.27 15.74 -9.84
N GLU A 338 27.79 16.91 -10.19
CA GLU A 338 29.08 17.04 -10.88
C GLU A 338 30.27 16.59 -10.03
N ASN A 339 30.18 16.75 -8.70
CA ASN A 339 31.27 16.46 -7.77
C ASN A 339 31.11 15.15 -6.99
N ARG A 340 29.96 14.48 -7.08
CA ARG A 340 29.61 13.28 -6.30
C ARG A 340 30.68 12.19 -6.36
N ALA A 341 31.12 11.84 -7.58
CA ALA A 341 32.10 10.77 -7.77
C ALA A 341 33.43 11.06 -7.06
N VAL A 342 33.88 12.33 -7.07
CA VAL A 342 35.11 12.76 -6.39
C VAL A 342 34.92 12.71 -4.87
N ILE A 343 33.77 13.17 -4.37
CA ILE A 343 33.43 13.12 -2.94
C ILE A 343 33.44 11.67 -2.45
N GLU A 344 32.71 10.77 -3.11
CA GLU A 344 32.62 9.36 -2.72
C GLU A 344 33.98 8.64 -2.79
N ALA A 345 34.80 8.93 -3.80
CA ALA A 345 36.16 8.39 -3.90
C ALA A 345 37.06 8.87 -2.74
N GLN A 346 36.96 10.14 -2.35
CA GLN A 346 37.70 10.67 -1.20
C GLN A 346 37.24 10.03 0.11
N VAL A 347 35.93 9.85 0.29
CA VAL A 347 35.37 9.14 1.44
C VAL A 347 35.91 7.72 1.52
N GLN A 348 35.89 6.99 0.40
CA GLN A 348 36.41 5.63 0.33
C GLN A 348 37.91 5.54 0.64
N SER A 349 38.70 6.52 0.20
CA SER A 349 40.15 6.53 0.45
C SER A 349 40.54 6.80 1.91
N LYS A 350 39.65 7.45 2.68
CA LYS A 350 39.91 7.87 4.06
C LYS A 350 39.32 6.94 5.11
N ILE A 351 38.25 6.24 4.79
CA ILE A 351 37.64 5.27 5.71
C ILE A 351 38.47 3.98 5.64
N ILE A 352 39.13 3.67 6.76
CA ILE A 352 39.93 2.46 6.92
C ILE A 352 38.99 1.26 7.10
N GLU A 353 39.38 0.04 6.69
CA GLU A 353 38.58 -1.18 6.88
C GLU A 353 38.16 -1.44 8.33
N THR A 354 38.88 -0.87 9.31
CA THR A 354 38.53 -0.92 10.74
C THR A 354 37.28 -0.12 11.10
N LEU A 355 36.88 0.86 10.27
CA LEU A 355 35.65 1.65 10.43
C LEU A 355 34.48 1.02 9.68
N MET A 356 34.72 0.40 8.51
CA MET A 356 33.70 -0.23 7.69
C MET A 356 34.32 -1.09 6.56
N PRO A 357 33.77 -2.27 6.22
CA PRO A 357 34.22 -3.03 5.04
C PRO A 357 34.00 -2.28 3.73
N LEU A 358 34.91 -2.48 2.75
CA LEU A 358 34.85 -1.81 1.44
C LEU A 358 33.58 -2.09 0.62
N ARG A 359 32.87 -3.20 0.84
CA ARG A 359 31.59 -3.44 0.15
C ARG A 359 30.47 -2.61 0.76
N THR A 360 30.48 -2.44 2.08
CA THR A 360 29.47 -1.69 2.83
C THR A 360 29.56 -0.21 2.51
N ILE A 361 30.78 0.36 2.42
CA ILE A 361 30.98 1.79 2.11
C ILE A 361 30.43 2.16 0.73
N HIS A 362 30.54 1.26 -0.27
CA HIS A 362 29.96 1.50 -1.59
C HIS A 362 28.43 1.60 -1.52
N THR A 363 27.77 0.69 -0.79
CA THR A 363 26.31 0.73 -0.58
C THR A 363 25.90 1.99 0.17
N VAL A 364 26.59 2.32 1.27
CA VAL A 364 26.29 3.50 2.09
C VAL A 364 26.46 4.79 1.27
N ASN A 365 27.57 4.92 0.51
CA ASN A 365 27.79 6.07 -0.37
C ASN A 365 26.72 6.18 -1.45
N ALA A 366 26.39 5.07 -2.11
CA ALA A 366 25.37 5.05 -3.15
C ALA A 366 24.02 5.56 -2.62
N GLU A 367 23.60 5.05 -1.48
CA GLU A 367 22.29 5.35 -0.86
C GLU A 367 22.24 6.74 -0.25
N PHE A 368 23.30 7.15 0.45
CA PHE A 368 23.38 8.50 1.00
C PHE A 368 23.41 9.54 -0.12
N GLY A 369 24.20 9.32 -1.17
CA GLY A 369 24.26 10.24 -2.30
C GLY A 369 22.95 10.30 -3.09
N ASN A 370 22.25 9.18 -3.23
CA ASN A 370 20.91 9.16 -3.81
C ASN A 370 19.89 9.92 -2.94
N SER A 371 20.02 9.81 -1.62
CA SER A 371 19.18 10.56 -0.66
C SER A 371 19.45 12.06 -0.72
N ILE A 372 20.71 12.50 -0.85
CA ILE A 372 21.08 13.91 -1.10
C ILE A 372 20.45 14.41 -2.38
N ILE A 373 20.58 13.66 -3.48
CA ILE A 373 19.96 14.03 -4.75
C ILE A 373 18.45 14.16 -4.60
N ALA A 374 17.78 13.23 -3.91
CA ALA A 374 16.34 13.28 -3.70
C ALA A 374 15.91 14.46 -2.83
N ALA A 375 16.56 14.70 -1.69
CA ALA A 375 16.29 15.83 -0.80
C ALA A 375 16.43 17.17 -1.54
N LEU A 376 17.50 17.32 -2.33
CA LEU A 376 17.71 18.51 -3.15
C LEU A 376 16.67 18.65 -4.27
N THR A 377 16.35 17.54 -4.96
CA THR A 377 15.30 17.50 -6.00
C THR A 377 13.94 17.89 -5.44
N LEU A 378 13.61 17.42 -4.24
CA LEU A 378 12.34 17.64 -3.57
C LEU A 378 12.29 18.98 -2.81
N ASN A 379 13.33 19.81 -2.89
CA ASN A 379 13.42 21.13 -2.26
C ASN A 379 13.24 21.07 -0.74
N ASP A 380 13.90 20.10 -0.10
CA ASP A 380 13.87 19.94 1.36
C ASP A 380 15.07 19.15 1.86
N ILE A 381 16.05 19.85 2.42
CA ILE A 381 17.25 19.21 2.95
C ILE A 381 16.98 18.39 4.21
N SER A 382 15.89 18.68 4.94
CA SER A 382 15.55 17.96 6.17
C SER A 382 15.16 16.50 5.93
N LEU A 383 14.75 16.16 4.71
CA LEU A 383 14.47 14.77 4.29
C LEU A 383 15.67 13.84 4.45
N LEU A 384 16.90 14.39 4.50
CA LEU A 384 18.11 13.60 4.76
C LEU A 384 18.11 12.92 6.13
N ASP A 385 17.38 13.43 7.11
CA ASP A 385 17.27 12.79 8.42
C ASP A 385 16.70 11.36 8.30
N SER A 386 15.73 11.15 7.39
CA SER A 386 15.20 9.82 7.07
C SER A 386 16.21 8.94 6.33
N GLY A 387 17.06 9.53 5.49
CA GLY A 387 18.14 8.81 4.82
C GLY A 387 19.21 8.31 5.80
N LEU A 388 19.53 9.09 6.83
CA LEU A 388 20.45 8.66 7.89
C LEU A 388 19.90 7.50 8.71
N GLN A 389 18.60 7.52 9.04
CA GLN A 389 17.96 6.40 9.74
C GLN A 389 18.17 5.09 8.99
N TRP A 390 18.01 5.10 7.66
CA TRP A 390 18.23 3.93 6.84
C TRP A 390 19.69 3.43 6.89
N ILE A 391 20.67 4.34 6.83
CA ILE A 391 22.10 3.99 6.96
C ILE A 391 22.41 3.42 8.34
N SER A 392 21.81 3.96 9.40
CA SER A 392 21.95 3.38 10.75
C SER A 392 21.41 1.95 10.80
N GLY A 393 20.31 1.66 10.08
CA GLY A 393 19.74 0.31 9.96
C GLY A 393 20.59 -0.68 9.15
N LEU A 394 21.42 -0.20 8.21
CA LEU A 394 22.34 -1.05 7.43
C LEU A 394 23.39 -1.79 8.29
N ALA A 395 23.72 -1.31 9.50
CA ALA A 395 24.62 -2.05 10.38
C ALA A 395 24.07 -3.44 10.73
N SER A 396 22.73 -3.55 10.83
CA SER A 396 22.00 -4.79 11.07
C SER A 396 21.97 -5.73 9.86
N TYR A 397 22.08 -5.18 8.64
CA TYR A 397 21.93 -5.88 7.35
C TYR A 397 23.04 -6.89 7.03
N GLN A 398 24.28 -6.65 7.46
CA GLN A 398 25.45 -7.43 6.99
C GLN A 398 26.00 -8.43 8.01
N THR A 399 25.27 -8.80 9.06
CA THR A 399 25.82 -9.59 10.20
C THR A 399 27.14 -8.99 10.72
N LEU A 400 27.28 -7.67 10.58
CA LEU A 400 28.36 -6.94 11.21
C LEU A 400 27.99 -6.85 12.70
N PRO A 401 28.95 -7.01 13.63
CA PRO A 401 28.71 -6.72 15.03
C PRO A 401 27.98 -5.37 15.16
N ALA A 402 27.02 -5.24 16.08
CA ALA A 402 26.18 -4.03 16.28
C ALA A 402 26.96 -2.71 16.54
N GLN A 403 28.29 -2.75 16.50
CA GLN A 403 29.25 -1.68 16.73
C GLN A 403 30.07 -1.29 15.47
N THR A 404 29.75 -1.78 14.27
CA THR A 404 30.69 -1.71 13.12
C THR A 404 30.47 -0.55 12.15
N ILE A 405 29.45 0.29 12.32
CA ILE A 405 29.30 1.52 11.52
C ILE A 405 29.39 2.72 12.44
N ASP A 406 30.55 3.35 12.48
CA ASP A 406 30.70 4.67 13.09
C ASP A 406 30.12 5.72 12.13
N LEU A 407 28.81 5.93 12.22
CA LEU A 407 28.09 6.88 11.37
C LEU A 407 28.62 8.31 11.55
N GLN A 408 29.05 8.66 12.76
CA GLN A 408 29.59 9.99 13.03
C GLN A 408 30.92 10.20 12.31
N ALA A 409 31.84 9.22 12.39
CA ALA A 409 33.09 9.26 11.63
C ALA A 409 32.84 9.25 10.12
N TYR A 410 31.89 8.45 9.63
CA TYR A 410 31.47 8.47 8.23
C TYR A 410 31.00 9.86 7.79
N LEU A 411 30.08 10.47 8.54
CA LEU A 411 29.54 11.79 8.24
C LEU A 411 30.61 12.89 8.32
N GLN A 412 31.55 12.80 9.26
CA GLN A 412 32.68 13.73 9.33
C GLN A 412 33.53 13.64 8.07
N VAL A 413 33.92 12.44 7.66
CA VAL A 413 34.73 12.22 6.45
C VAL A 413 33.97 12.69 5.20
N TYR A 414 32.67 12.44 5.14
CA TYR A 414 31.80 12.88 4.04
C TYR A 414 31.68 14.41 3.99
N CYS A 415 31.47 15.05 5.14
CA CYS A 415 31.40 16.51 5.27
C CYS A 415 32.72 17.16 4.82
N ASP A 416 33.86 16.66 5.28
CA ASP A 416 35.19 17.14 4.88
C ASP A 416 35.42 17.02 3.36
N ALA A 417 35.00 15.90 2.76
CA ALA A 417 35.12 15.69 1.32
C ALA A 417 34.20 16.65 0.55
N ALA A 418 32.96 16.82 1.01
CA ALA A 418 32.00 17.75 0.42
C ALA A 418 32.48 19.21 0.50
N GLN A 419 33.00 19.67 1.65
CA GLN A 419 33.54 21.03 1.81
C GLN A 419 34.72 21.34 0.89
N LYS A 420 35.49 20.32 0.49
CA LYS A 420 36.62 20.50 -0.44
C LYS A 420 36.20 20.62 -1.90
N GLN A 421 35.08 19.99 -2.28
CA GLN A 421 34.62 19.94 -3.68
C GLN A 421 33.50 20.93 -3.96
N LEU A 422 32.68 21.23 -2.96
CA LEU A 422 31.53 22.12 -3.08
C LEU A 422 31.92 23.55 -2.65
N ASN A 423 31.22 24.54 -3.21
CA ASN A 423 31.41 25.96 -2.93
C ASN A 423 30.13 26.52 -2.28
N SER A 424 30.05 27.85 -2.10
CA SER A 424 28.93 28.51 -1.42
C SER A 424 27.55 28.27 -2.06
N HIS A 425 27.48 27.83 -3.32
CA HIS A 425 26.20 27.48 -3.94
C HIS A 425 25.57 26.20 -3.38
N ALA A 426 26.33 25.40 -2.62
CA ALA A 426 25.85 24.21 -1.91
C ALA A 426 25.74 24.41 -0.39
N ASP A 427 25.68 25.66 0.10
CA ASP A 427 25.62 25.98 1.54
C ASP A 427 24.48 25.27 2.28
N ILE A 428 23.35 25.01 1.61
CA ILE A 428 22.23 24.27 2.18
C ILE A 428 22.66 22.84 2.57
N LEU A 429 23.37 22.15 1.67
CA LEU A 429 23.88 20.80 1.93
C LEU A 429 25.04 20.83 2.93
N LEU A 430 25.99 21.75 2.76
CA LEU A 430 27.15 21.86 3.66
C LEU A 430 26.74 22.22 5.09
N GLY A 431 25.77 23.12 5.26
CA GLY A 431 25.21 23.49 6.55
C GLY A 431 24.47 22.34 7.23
N TRP A 432 23.70 21.55 6.46
CA TRP A 432 23.07 20.34 6.99
C TRP A 432 24.10 19.30 7.41
N LEU A 433 25.12 19.02 6.57
CA LEU A 433 26.19 18.07 6.88
C LEU A 433 26.96 18.46 8.14
N ALA A 434 27.33 19.74 8.29
CA ALA A 434 28.00 20.24 9.49
C ALA A 434 27.15 20.06 10.76
N THR A 435 25.84 20.26 10.65
CA THR A 435 24.90 20.02 11.75
C THR A 435 24.79 18.54 12.07
N ALA A 436 24.69 17.67 11.05
CA ALA A 436 24.56 16.22 11.21
C ALA A 436 25.79 15.59 11.87
N VAL A 437 26.99 16.09 11.59
CA VAL A 437 28.24 15.67 12.24
C VAL A 437 28.28 16.00 13.75
N SER A 438 27.58 17.08 14.14
CA SER A 438 27.56 17.60 15.51
C SER A 438 26.45 17.01 16.39
N ARG A 439 25.56 16.18 15.81
CA ARG A 439 24.51 15.44 16.53
C ARG A 439 25.06 14.12 17.03
#